data_AF-A0A9E4II73-F1
#
_entry.id   AF-A0A9E4II73-F1
#
_cell.length_a   1.000
_cell.length_b   1.000
_cell.length_c   1.000
_cell.angle_alpha   90.00
_cell.angle_beta   90.00
_cell.angle_gamma   90.00
#
_symmetry.space_group_name_H-M   'P 1'
#
loop_
_entity.id
_entity.type
_entity.pdbx_description
1 polymer ?
#
loop_
_entity_poly.entity_id
_entity_poly.type
_entity_poly.pdbx_seq_one_letter_code
_entity_poly.pdbx_strand_id
1 'polypeptide(L)'
;MVGNCGHGCGPFVGDIERFKGNIYGYQDLLKIDWGSLGDYLGLLDELRPAVNVATLVPNGNLRIAAVDDVARPAMASETRDMARLLEAALDASAFGLSTGLEYPPEHHASEEEIIELCRIVAARGGLYATHERERDLLAIETVEEGIRAPMASGVRLQLSHLIPRRGAPDGALEAIIVFPILLYLLLAELADHPRAP
;
A
#
# COMPACT_ATOMS: atom_id res chain seq x y z
N MET A 1 0.84 -8.47 -11.31
CA MET A 1 1.32 -7.70 -10.15
C MET A 1 0.82 -8.39 -8.89
N VAL A 2 1.69 -8.65 -7.92
CA VAL A 2 1.38 -9.26 -6.63
C VAL A 2 1.66 -8.25 -5.50
N GLY A 3 1.29 -8.56 -4.26
CA GLY A 3 1.52 -7.66 -3.13
C GLY A 3 0.50 -6.53 -2.99
N ASN A 4 -0.73 -6.69 -3.52
CA ASN A 4 -1.77 -5.66 -3.51
C ASN A 4 -2.62 -5.68 -2.23
N CYS A 5 -3.30 -4.56 -1.98
CA CYS A 5 -4.27 -4.40 -0.89
C CYS A 5 -3.68 -4.75 0.48
N GLY A 6 -2.40 -4.46 0.70
CA GLY A 6 -1.76 -4.71 1.99
C GLY A 6 -1.35 -6.15 2.27
N HIS A 7 -1.57 -7.06 1.32
CA HIS A 7 -1.32 -8.49 1.45
C HIS A 7 -0.20 -8.93 0.51
N GLY A 8 0.64 -9.88 0.92
CA GLY A 8 1.66 -10.41 0.01
C GLY A 8 2.68 -11.33 0.65
N CYS A 9 3.61 -11.80 -0.19
CA CYS A 9 4.54 -12.88 0.11
C CYS A 9 5.85 -12.41 0.80
N GLY A 10 5.88 -11.20 1.37
CA GLY A 10 7.04 -10.69 2.09
C GLY A 10 6.98 -9.17 2.27
N PRO A 11 7.87 -8.57 3.07
CA PRO A 11 8.87 -9.23 3.91
C PRO A 11 8.24 -9.95 5.12
N PHE A 12 8.94 -10.94 5.68
CA PHE A 12 8.55 -11.70 6.87
C PHE A 12 9.65 -11.63 7.93
N VAL A 13 9.33 -11.04 9.09
CA VAL A 13 10.30 -10.87 10.19
C VAL A 13 9.83 -11.68 11.41
N GLY A 14 10.65 -12.64 11.82
CA GLY A 14 10.36 -13.50 12.97
C GLY A 14 9.48 -14.70 12.59
N ASP A 15 8.45 -14.97 13.39
CA ASP A 15 7.59 -16.15 13.21
C ASP A 15 6.65 -15.99 12.01
N ILE A 16 6.80 -16.88 11.02
CA ILE A 16 6.01 -16.90 9.80
C ILE A 16 4.51 -17.11 10.05
N GLU A 17 4.14 -17.78 11.15
CA GLU A 17 2.72 -18.02 11.49
C GLU A 17 1.93 -16.71 11.61
N ARG A 18 2.59 -15.62 12.02
CA ARG A 18 1.99 -14.28 12.14
C ARG A 18 1.56 -13.70 10.79
N PHE A 19 2.19 -14.12 9.70
CA PHE A 19 2.00 -13.54 8.36
C PHE A 19 1.12 -14.37 7.45
N LYS A 20 0.92 -15.67 7.73
CA LYS A 20 0.11 -16.57 6.89
C LYS A 20 -1.29 -16.02 6.61
N GLY A 21 -1.92 -15.39 7.62
CA GLY A 21 -3.22 -14.75 7.48
C GLY A 21 -3.25 -13.54 6.53
N ASN A 22 -2.09 -12.94 6.25
CA ASN A 22 -1.93 -11.79 5.36
C ASN A 22 -1.43 -12.18 3.95
N ILE A 23 -1.46 -13.47 3.61
CA ILE A 23 -1.14 -14.00 2.28
C ILE A 23 -2.43 -14.52 1.65
N TYR A 24 -2.88 -13.91 0.55
CA TYR A 24 -4.09 -14.36 -0.13
C TYR A 24 -3.95 -15.81 -0.62
N GLY A 25 -4.91 -16.64 -0.21
CA GLY A 25 -5.00 -18.03 -0.66
C GLY A 25 -3.88 -18.93 -0.15
N TYR A 26 -3.21 -18.57 0.95
CA TYR A 26 -2.19 -19.40 1.57
C TYR A 26 -2.73 -20.81 1.89
N GLN A 27 -1.88 -21.82 1.68
CA GLN A 27 -2.14 -23.22 2.00
C GLN A 27 -0.90 -23.82 2.67
N ASP A 28 -1.08 -24.63 3.71
CA ASP A 28 0.03 -25.29 4.44
C ASP A 28 0.83 -26.30 3.63
N LEU A 29 0.47 -26.52 2.37
CA LEU A 29 1.25 -27.32 1.42
C LEU A 29 2.52 -26.58 0.96
N LEU A 30 2.56 -25.24 1.10
CA LEU A 30 3.71 -24.44 0.70
C LEU A 30 4.61 -24.17 1.90
N LYS A 31 5.83 -24.71 1.87
CA LYS A 31 6.86 -24.32 2.83
C LYS A 31 7.35 -22.91 2.48
N ILE A 32 7.30 -22.01 3.47
CA ILE A 32 7.90 -20.67 3.38
C ILE A 32 9.23 -20.69 4.11
N ASP A 33 10.33 -20.48 3.39
CA ASP A 33 11.70 -20.50 3.92
C ASP A 33 12.53 -19.25 3.59
N TRP A 34 11.86 -18.19 3.13
CA TRP A 34 12.46 -16.88 2.90
C TRP A 34 12.02 -15.86 3.96
N GLY A 35 12.85 -14.84 4.21
CA GLY A 35 12.57 -13.79 5.20
C GLY A 35 12.43 -12.39 4.60
N SER A 36 13.25 -12.06 3.61
CA SER A 36 13.15 -10.75 2.94
C SER A 36 12.31 -10.83 1.67
N LEU A 37 11.85 -9.68 1.18
CA LEU A 37 11.23 -9.62 -0.15
C LEU A 37 12.25 -9.94 -1.26
N GLY A 38 13.53 -9.60 -1.06
CA GLY A 38 14.60 -9.94 -2.01
C GLY A 38 14.78 -11.44 -2.15
N ASP A 39 14.72 -12.19 -1.04
CA ASP A 39 14.79 -13.66 -1.07
C ASP A 39 13.60 -14.27 -1.84
N TYR A 40 12.39 -13.73 -1.64
CA TYR A 40 11.20 -14.14 -2.41
C TYR A 40 11.37 -13.87 -3.91
N LEU A 41 11.89 -12.70 -4.27
CA LEU A 41 12.14 -12.36 -5.68
C LEU A 41 13.24 -13.24 -6.29
N GLY A 42 14.29 -13.56 -5.54
CA GLY A 42 15.31 -14.52 -5.95
C GLY A 42 14.74 -15.92 -6.22
N LEU A 43 13.82 -16.38 -5.37
CA LEU A 43 13.11 -17.64 -5.59
C LEU A 43 12.26 -17.61 -6.87
N LEU A 44 11.59 -16.49 -7.17
CA LEU A 44 10.84 -16.34 -8.43
C LEU A 44 11.77 -16.35 -9.64
N ASP A 45 12.94 -15.73 -9.56
CA ASP A 45 13.95 -15.74 -10.62
C ASP A 45 14.48 -17.15 -10.89
N GLU A 46 14.66 -17.96 -9.85
CA GLU A 46 15.07 -19.37 -9.98
C GLU A 46 13.96 -20.23 -10.61
N LEU A 47 12.72 -20.08 -10.14
CA LEU A 47 11.59 -20.87 -10.60
C LEU A 47 11.10 -20.49 -12.00
N ARG A 48 11.34 -19.24 -12.43
CA ARG A 48 10.96 -18.69 -13.74
C ARG A 48 9.49 -18.97 -14.09
N PRO A 49 8.53 -18.35 -13.38
CA PRO A 49 7.12 -18.53 -13.69
C PRO A 49 6.83 -18.17 -15.16
N ALA A 50 5.83 -18.82 -15.75
CA ALA A 50 5.43 -18.57 -17.15
C ALA A 50 4.86 -17.16 -17.40
N VAL A 51 4.69 -16.37 -16.33
CA VAL A 51 4.16 -15.01 -16.36
C VAL A 51 5.14 -14.05 -15.71
N ASN A 52 5.12 -12.79 -16.15
CA ASN A 52 5.89 -11.73 -15.49
C ASN A 52 5.32 -11.44 -14.10
N VAL A 53 6.20 -11.31 -13.11
CA VAL A 53 5.84 -10.94 -11.74
C VAL A 53 6.47 -9.60 -11.39
N ALA A 54 5.65 -8.67 -10.93
CA ALA A 54 6.07 -7.43 -10.30
C ALA A 54 5.35 -7.35 -8.94
N THR A 55 6.07 -6.95 -7.89
CA THR A 55 5.53 -6.94 -6.52
C THR A 55 5.50 -5.53 -5.95
N LEU A 56 4.45 -5.24 -5.18
CA LEU A 56 4.45 -4.14 -4.23
C LEU A 56 4.81 -4.69 -2.84
N VAL A 57 5.30 -3.83 -1.96
CA VAL A 57 5.52 -4.14 -0.56
C VAL A 57 4.19 -4.00 0.18
N PRO A 58 3.63 -5.06 0.77
CA PRO A 58 2.39 -5.00 1.52
C PRO A 58 2.60 -4.35 2.90
N ASN A 59 1.95 -3.22 3.15
CA ASN A 59 2.02 -2.51 4.44
C ASN A 59 1.52 -3.38 5.62
N GLY A 60 0.55 -4.26 5.40
CA GLY A 60 0.12 -5.24 6.41
C GLY A 60 1.28 -6.10 6.92
N ASN A 61 2.19 -6.53 6.04
CA ASN A 61 3.39 -7.25 6.50
C ASN A 61 4.38 -6.33 7.22
N LEU A 62 4.54 -5.07 6.78
CA LEU A 62 5.39 -4.11 7.49
C LEU A 62 4.89 -3.89 8.93
N ARG A 63 3.57 -3.71 9.10
CA ARG A 63 2.95 -3.55 10.42
C ARG A 63 3.03 -4.81 11.27
N ILE A 64 2.76 -6.00 10.72
CA ILE A 64 2.93 -7.26 11.46
C ILE A 64 4.39 -7.43 11.92
N ALA A 65 5.35 -7.02 11.10
CA ALA A 65 6.77 -7.13 11.41
C ALA A 65 7.23 -6.15 12.51
N ALA A 66 6.70 -4.92 12.52
CA ALA A 66 7.27 -3.81 13.30
C ALA A 66 6.38 -3.28 14.44
N VAL A 67 5.05 -3.44 14.35
CA VAL A 67 4.11 -2.88 15.32
C VAL A 67 3.70 -3.97 16.30
N ASP A 68 3.93 -3.73 17.59
CA ASP A 68 3.66 -4.74 18.64
C ASP A 68 2.16 -5.08 18.74
N ASP A 69 1.30 -4.07 18.61
CA ASP A 69 -0.15 -4.22 18.58
C ASP A 69 -0.71 -3.45 17.39
N VAL A 70 -1.15 -4.17 16.37
CA VAL A 70 -1.70 -3.58 15.14
C VAL A 70 -3.05 -2.89 15.35
N ALA A 71 -3.70 -3.06 16.51
CA ALA A 71 -4.95 -2.39 16.89
C ALA A 71 -4.77 -0.93 17.34
N ARG A 72 -3.59 -0.33 17.11
CA ARG A 72 -3.30 1.08 17.35
C ARG A 72 -2.43 1.68 16.24
N PRO A 73 -2.34 3.02 16.14
CA PRO A 73 -1.32 3.66 15.32
C PRO A 73 0.10 3.23 15.69
N ALA A 74 1.00 3.20 14.71
CA ALA A 74 2.40 2.92 14.96
C ALA A 74 3.06 4.07 15.73
N MET A 75 3.97 3.73 16.65
CA MET A 75 4.87 4.70 17.25
C MET A 75 5.92 5.12 16.24
N ALA A 76 6.52 6.30 16.41
CA ALA A 76 7.58 6.79 15.52
C ALA A 76 8.78 5.83 15.40
N SER A 77 9.10 5.03 16.42
CA SER A 77 10.12 3.98 16.32
C SER A 77 9.70 2.84 15.39
N GLU A 78 8.46 2.36 15.52
CA GLU A 78 7.91 1.27 14.71
C GLU A 78 7.75 1.72 13.25
N THR A 79 7.33 2.97 13.00
CA THR A 79 7.33 3.55 11.65
C THR A 79 8.72 3.58 11.03
N ARG A 80 9.77 3.85 11.81
CA ARG A 80 11.17 3.77 11.34
C ARG A 80 11.62 2.34 11.05
N ASP A 81 11.12 1.36 11.80
CA ASP A 81 11.40 -0.05 11.52
C ASP A 81 10.70 -0.50 10.22
N MET A 82 9.44 -0.10 10.01
CA MET A 82 8.73 -0.30 8.75
C MET A 82 9.43 0.37 7.57
N ALA A 83 9.89 1.61 7.75
CA ALA A 83 10.65 2.35 6.74
C ALA A 83 11.90 1.58 6.30
N ARG A 84 12.69 1.03 7.24
CA ARG A 84 13.88 0.24 6.92
C ARG A 84 13.56 -1.02 6.11
N LEU A 85 12.47 -1.71 6.45
CA LEU A 85 12.02 -2.90 5.71
C LEU A 85 11.53 -2.53 4.31
N LEU A 86 10.80 -1.42 4.19
CA LEU A 86 10.33 -0.88 2.91
C LEU A 86 11.50 -0.47 2.02
N GLU A 87 12.50 0.24 2.55
CA GLU A 87 13.71 0.63 1.82
C GLU A 87 14.44 -0.59 1.28
N ALA A 88 14.70 -1.59 2.13
CA ALA A 88 15.36 -2.82 1.71
C ALA A 88 14.57 -3.57 0.62
N ALA A 89 13.25 -3.57 0.71
CA ALA A 89 12.38 -4.20 -0.28
C ALA A 89 12.35 -3.45 -1.62
N LEU A 90 12.34 -2.11 -1.60
CA LEU A 90 12.43 -1.28 -2.81
C LEU A 90 13.81 -1.38 -3.46
N ASP A 91 14.88 -1.43 -2.66
CA ASP A 91 16.25 -1.64 -3.13
C ASP A 91 16.42 -3.04 -3.74
N ALA A 92 15.61 -4.01 -3.29
CA ALA A 92 15.45 -5.33 -3.90
C ALA A 92 14.51 -5.35 -5.12
N SER A 93 14.20 -4.20 -5.72
CA SER A 93 13.36 -4.04 -6.92
C SER A 93 11.85 -4.23 -6.74
N ALA A 94 11.32 -4.05 -5.53
CA ALA A 94 9.88 -3.86 -5.38
C ALA A 94 9.42 -2.59 -6.10
N PHE A 95 8.25 -2.65 -6.72
CA PHE A 95 7.72 -1.56 -7.55
C PHE A 95 7.07 -0.44 -6.73
N GLY A 96 6.91 -0.62 -5.42
CA GLY A 96 6.24 0.34 -4.57
C GLY A 96 5.64 -0.26 -3.30
N LEU A 97 4.66 0.42 -2.73
CA LEU A 97 3.95 0.06 -1.50
C LEU A 97 2.48 -0.20 -1.82
N SER A 98 1.85 -1.14 -1.11
CA SER A 98 0.40 -1.21 -1.07
C SER A 98 -0.16 -1.17 0.35
N THR A 99 -1.35 -0.59 0.50
CA THR A 99 -2.10 -0.60 1.76
C THR A 99 -3.45 -1.27 1.61
N GLY A 100 -3.89 -1.86 2.71
CA GLY A 100 -5.15 -2.56 2.88
C GLY A 100 -5.91 -2.03 4.08
N LEU A 101 -6.32 -0.75 4.05
CA LEU A 101 -6.79 -0.04 5.25
C LEU A 101 -8.12 -0.61 5.80
N GLU A 102 -8.89 -1.33 4.98
CA GLU A 102 -10.08 -2.10 5.42
C GLU A 102 -9.70 -3.26 6.38
N TYR A 103 -8.46 -3.75 6.33
CA TYR A 103 -8.08 -5.02 6.96
C TYR A 103 -7.44 -4.86 8.34
N PRO A 104 -7.58 -5.87 9.23
CA PRO A 104 -7.15 -5.77 10.62
C PRO A 104 -5.69 -5.32 10.84
N PRO A 105 -4.69 -5.76 10.07
CA PRO A 105 -3.31 -5.31 10.28
C PRO A 105 -3.11 -3.81 10.09
N GLU A 106 -3.97 -3.14 9.31
CA GLU A 106 -3.78 -1.75 8.86
C GLU A 106 -4.94 -0.83 9.23
N HIS A 107 -6.04 -1.36 9.75
CA HIS A 107 -7.24 -0.59 10.07
C HIS A 107 -7.01 0.56 11.06
N HIS A 108 -5.94 0.49 11.86
CA HIS A 108 -5.53 1.55 12.78
C HIS A 108 -4.27 2.31 12.35
N ALA A 109 -3.75 2.07 11.13
CA ALA A 109 -2.66 2.87 10.58
C ALA A 109 -3.10 4.33 10.41
N SER A 110 -2.29 5.26 10.90
CA SER A 110 -2.59 6.69 10.81
C SER A 110 -2.20 7.25 9.44
N GLU A 111 -2.80 8.37 9.06
CA GLU A 111 -2.47 9.04 7.79
C GLU A 111 -0.99 9.46 7.76
N GLU A 112 -0.44 9.93 8.89
CA GLU A 112 0.98 10.33 9.00
C GLU A 112 1.94 9.16 8.77
N GLU A 113 1.60 7.98 9.30
CA GLU A 113 2.37 6.76 9.07
C GLU A 113 2.41 6.40 7.58
N ILE A 114 1.25 6.42 6.91
CA ILE A 114 1.16 6.12 5.48
C ILE A 114 1.90 7.15 4.64
N ILE A 115 1.76 8.44 4.96
CA ILE A 115 2.47 9.53 4.27
C ILE A 115 3.98 9.34 4.38
N GLU A 116 4.50 8.98 5.55
CA GLU A 116 5.93 8.80 5.76
C GLU A 116 6.48 7.66 4.88
N LEU A 117 5.78 6.52 4.83
CA LEU A 117 6.15 5.41 3.96
C LEU A 117 6.01 5.80 2.48
N CYS A 118 4.98 6.56 2.11
CA CYS A 118 4.81 7.04 0.73
C CYS A 118 5.94 7.96 0.27
N ARG A 119 6.53 8.80 1.16
CA ARG A 119 7.70 9.63 0.81
C ARG A 119 8.89 8.78 0.38
N ILE A 120 9.12 7.65 1.05
CA ILE A 120 10.19 6.71 0.72
C ILE A 120 9.97 6.12 -0.68
N VAL A 121 8.72 5.75 -0.99
CA VAL A 121 8.33 5.22 -2.30
C VAL A 121 8.48 6.29 -3.39
N ALA A 122 8.06 7.53 -3.11
CA ALA A 122 8.20 8.66 -4.03
C ALA A 122 9.66 8.93 -4.39
N ALA A 123 10.56 8.90 -3.40
CA ALA A 123 12.00 9.10 -3.60
C ALA A 123 12.64 8.05 -4.54
N ARG A 124 12.02 6.87 -4.68
CA ARG A 124 12.44 5.79 -5.60
C ARG A 124 11.60 5.71 -6.87
N GLY A 125 10.70 6.67 -7.11
CA GLY A 125 9.82 6.69 -8.28
C GLY A 125 8.79 5.55 -8.30
N GLY A 126 8.51 4.94 -7.15
CA GLY A 126 7.60 3.80 -7.04
C GLY A 126 6.12 4.17 -7.18
N LEU A 127 5.27 3.16 -6.98
CA LEU A 127 3.81 3.27 -6.96
C LEU A 127 3.28 3.08 -5.53
N TYR A 128 2.29 3.86 -5.14
CA TYR A 128 1.46 3.59 -3.98
C TYR A 128 0.09 3.09 -4.43
N ALA A 129 -0.23 1.85 -4.10
CA ALA A 129 -1.55 1.27 -4.34
C ALA A 129 -2.34 1.21 -3.03
N THR A 130 -3.59 1.64 -3.01
CA THR A 130 -4.38 1.59 -1.77
C THR A 130 -5.73 0.95 -1.98
N HIS A 131 -6.12 0.12 -1.03
CA HIS A 131 -7.50 -0.24 -0.75
C HIS A 131 -7.98 0.63 0.40
N GLU A 132 -9.04 1.38 0.13
CA GLU A 132 -9.69 2.31 1.03
C GLU A 132 -10.12 1.64 2.35
N ARG A 133 -10.17 2.45 3.42
CA ARG A 133 -10.48 1.98 4.77
C ARG A 133 -11.91 1.49 4.94
N GLU A 134 -12.82 2.12 4.22
CA GLU A 134 -14.26 1.86 4.28
C GLU A 134 -14.85 2.20 2.92
N ARG A 135 -15.83 1.41 2.47
CA ARG A 135 -16.40 1.54 1.11
C ARG A 135 -17.93 1.62 1.11
N ASP A 136 -18.56 1.58 2.27
CA ASP A 136 -19.99 1.84 2.43
C ASP A 136 -20.21 3.28 2.88
N LEU A 137 -20.47 3.54 4.17
CA LEU A 137 -20.96 4.85 4.64
C LEU A 137 -19.95 5.97 4.37
N LEU A 138 -18.65 5.67 4.50
CA LEU A 138 -17.55 6.62 4.30
C LEU A 138 -16.83 6.46 2.95
N ALA A 139 -17.50 5.94 1.92
CA ALA A 139 -16.88 5.61 0.63
C ALA A 139 -16.20 6.80 -0.07
N ILE A 140 -16.65 8.04 0.18
CA ILE A 140 -16.07 9.24 -0.45
C ILE A 140 -14.85 9.69 0.37
N GLU A 141 -15.01 9.78 1.68
CA GLU A 141 -14.03 10.28 2.64
C GLU A 141 -12.76 9.43 2.67
N THR A 142 -12.89 8.11 2.51
CA THR A 142 -11.75 7.19 2.48
C THR A 142 -11.01 7.18 1.14
N VAL A 143 -11.68 7.52 0.04
CA VAL A 143 -11.02 7.82 -1.23
C VAL A 143 -10.21 9.11 -1.12
N GLU A 144 -10.78 10.14 -0.48
CA GLU A 144 -10.05 11.36 -0.17
C GLU A 144 -8.82 11.10 0.73
N GLU A 145 -8.93 10.20 1.72
CA GLU A 145 -7.79 9.70 2.52
C GLU A 145 -6.70 9.12 1.62
N GLY A 146 -7.08 8.24 0.68
CA GLY A 146 -6.16 7.66 -0.30
C GLY A 146 -5.50 8.69 -1.22
N ILE A 147 -6.12 9.85 -1.44
CA ILE A 147 -5.59 10.95 -2.28
C ILE A 147 -4.72 11.93 -1.48
N ARG A 148 -5.02 12.18 -0.20
CA ARG A 148 -4.21 13.06 0.64
C ARG A 148 -2.78 12.54 0.81
N ALA A 149 -2.60 11.23 0.96
CA ALA A 149 -1.27 10.61 1.09
C ALA A 149 -0.32 10.90 -0.10
N PRO A 150 -0.70 10.65 -1.37
CA PRO A 150 0.12 11.01 -2.53
C PRO A 150 0.25 12.52 -2.73
N MET A 151 -0.76 13.33 -2.42
CA MET A 151 -0.62 14.80 -2.45
C MET A 151 0.46 15.31 -1.48
N ALA A 152 0.54 14.73 -0.28
CA ALA A 152 1.50 15.12 0.74
C ALA A 152 2.92 14.55 0.56
N SER A 153 3.06 13.48 -0.23
CA SER A 153 4.34 12.75 -0.40
C SER A 153 4.92 12.84 -1.82
N GLY A 154 4.12 13.18 -2.83
CA GLY A 154 4.51 13.18 -4.23
C GLY A 154 4.58 11.79 -4.89
N VAL A 155 4.13 10.72 -4.21
CA VAL A 155 4.10 9.37 -4.79
C VAL A 155 3.01 9.25 -5.86
N ARG A 156 3.22 8.39 -6.85
CA ARG A 156 2.17 8.01 -7.82
C ARG A 156 1.11 7.15 -7.14
N LEU A 157 -0.16 7.42 -7.40
CA LEU A 157 -1.29 6.72 -6.78
C LEU A 157 -1.93 5.70 -7.73
N GLN A 158 -2.40 4.59 -7.15
CA GLN A 158 -3.39 3.71 -7.75
C GLN A 158 -4.46 3.31 -6.71
N LEU A 159 -5.70 3.71 -6.94
CA LEU A 159 -6.85 3.27 -6.12
C LEU A 159 -7.30 1.87 -6.57
N SER A 160 -7.32 0.92 -5.64
CA SER A 160 -7.59 -0.50 -5.92
C SER A 160 -9.07 -0.77 -6.01
N HIS A 161 -9.49 -1.46 -7.09
CA HIS A 161 -10.85 -1.96 -7.28
C HIS A 161 -11.93 -0.99 -6.73
N LEU A 162 -11.84 0.26 -7.17
CA LEU A 162 -12.61 1.42 -6.70
C LEU A 162 -14.10 1.22 -6.99
N ILE A 163 -14.81 0.70 -5.99
CA ILE A 163 -16.23 0.34 -6.09
C ILE A 163 -16.89 0.61 -4.73
N PRO A 164 -17.86 1.55 -4.63
CA PRO A 164 -18.68 1.71 -3.44
C PRO A 164 -19.49 0.44 -3.17
N ARG A 165 -19.59 0.08 -1.90
CA ARG A 165 -20.43 -1.01 -1.43
C ARG A 165 -21.83 -0.50 -1.07
N ARG A 166 -22.73 -1.47 -0.88
CA ARG A 166 -24.09 -1.20 -0.41
C ARG A 166 -24.04 -0.44 0.91
N GLY A 167 -24.74 0.69 0.97
CA GLY A 167 -24.74 1.60 2.12
C GLY A 167 -24.06 2.95 1.83
N ALA A 168 -23.32 3.06 0.73
CA ALA A 168 -22.70 4.32 0.33
C ALA A 168 -23.72 5.43 0.02
N PRO A 169 -23.34 6.70 0.20
CA PRO A 169 -24.18 7.84 -0.15
C PRO A 169 -24.63 7.81 -1.61
N ASP A 170 -25.81 8.38 -1.88
CA ASP A 170 -26.29 8.55 -3.25
C ASP A 170 -25.27 9.36 -4.07
N GLY A 171 -24.92 8.86 -5.26
CA GLY A 171 -23.93 9.49 -6.13
C GLY A 171 -22.47 9.22 -5.75
N ALA A 172 -22.18 8.31 -4.81
CA ALA A 172 -20.81 8.03 -4.38
C ALA A 172 -19.90 7.57 -5.52
N LEU A 173 -20.40 6.76 -6.46
CA LEU A 173 -19.61 6.29 -7.60
C LEU A 173 -19.17 7.46 -8.50
N GLU A 174 -20.10 8.37 -8.79
CA GLU A 174 -19.82 9.58 -9.56
C GLU A 174 -18.83 10.47 -8.81
N ALA A 175 -19.02 10.66 -7.49
CA ALA A 175 -18.14 11.49 -6.68
C ALA A 175 -16.69 10.98 -6.69
N ILE A 176 -16.46 9.69 -6.43
CA ILE A 176 -15.11 9.11 -6.35
C ILE A 176 -14.41 8.96 -7.70
N ILE A 177 -15.15 9.01 -8.82
CA ILE A 177 -14.55 8.99 -10.16
C ILE A 177 -14.28 10.42 -10.63
N VAL A 178 -15.28 11.30 -10.52
CA VAL A 178 -15.24 12.63 -11.12
C VAL A 178 -14.33 13.57 -10.33
N PHE A 179 -14.44 13.56 -8.99
CA PHE A 179 -13.67 14.49 -8.17
C PHE A 179 -12.15 14.30 -8.31
N PRO A 180 -11.58 13.07 -8.24
CA PRO A 180 -10.14 12.90 -8.39
C PRO A 180 -9.63 13.27 -9.79
N ILE A 181 -10.44 13.02 -10.83
CA ILE A 181 -10.10 13.41 -12.21
C ILE A 181 -10.07 14.94 -12.33
N LEU A 182 -11.10 15.64 -11.84
CA LEU A 182 -11.15 17.10 -11.89
C LEU A 182 -10.03 17.73 -11.08
N LEU A 183 -9.73 17.19 -9.89
CA LEU A 183 -8.62 17.65 -9.07
C LEU A 183 -7.27 17.45 -9.79
N TYR A 184 -7.06 16.30 -10.41
CA TYR A 184 -5.85 16.02 -11.19
C TYR A 184 -5.71 17.00 -12.38
N LEU A 185 -6.78 17.23 -13.13
CA LEU A 185 -6.78 18.16 -14.26
C LEU A 185 -6.48 19.59 -13.80
N LEU A 186 -7.08 20.04 -12.69
CA LEU A 186 -6.82 21.36 -12.12
C LEU A 186 -5.36 21.49 -11.67
N LEU A 187 -4.81 20.49 -10.99
CA LEU A 187 -3.42 20.50 -10.54
C LEU A 187 -2.43 20.47 -11.72
N ALA A 188 -2.74 19.72 -12.78
CA ALA A 188 -1.93 19.70 -14.00
C ALA A 188 -1.93 21.09 -14.68
N GLU A 189 -3.09 21.74 -14.78
CA GLU A 189 -3.21 23.07 -15.37
C GLU A 189 -2.48 24.15 -14.54
N LEU A 190 -2.49 24.03 -13.21
CA LEU A 190 -1.71 24.89 -12.31
C LEU A 190 -0.19 24.65 -12.41
N ALA A 191 0.23 23.41 -12.72
CA ALA A 191 1.64 23.06 -12.88
C ALA A 191 2.22 23.52 -14.23
N ASP A 192 1.40 23.53 -15.29
CA ASP A 192 1.79 23.98 -16.63
C ASP A 192 1.77 25.52 -16.80
N HIS A 193 1.21 26.26 -15.84
CA HIS A 193 1.34 27.71 -15.81
C HIS A 193 2.71 28.11 -15.22
N PRO A 194 3.62 28.74 -16.01
CA PRO A 194 4.84 29.29 -15.45
C PRO A 194 4.45 30.36 -14.42
N ARG A 195 4.97 30.24 -13.20
CA ARG A 195 4.80 31.29 -12.18
C ARG A 195 5.25 32.61 -12.81
N ALA A 196 4.31 33.55 -12.96
CA ALA A 196 4.62 34.88 -13.48
C ALA A 196 5.73 35.52 -12.61
N PRO A 197 6.66 36.27 -13.23
CA PRO A 197 7.86 36.80 -12.56
C PRO A 197 7.55 37.77 -11.42
#